data_AF-A0A4U1LQ80-F1
#
_entry.id   AF-A0A4U1LQ80-F1
#
_cell.length_a   1.000
_cell.length_b   1.000
_cell.length_c   1.000
_cell.angle_alpha   90.00
_cell.angle_beta   90.00
_cell.angle_gamma   90.00
#
_symmetry.space_group_name_H-M   'P 1'
#
loop_
_entity.id
_entity.type
_entity.pdbx_description
1 polymer ?
#
loop_
_entity_poly.entity_id
_entity_poly.type
_entity_poly.pdbx_seq_one_letter_code
_entity_poly.pdbx_strand_id
1 'polypeptide(L)'
;MDLKQRLESCKKCQNREFSEFGIVCSLSGSKPDFNNSCASFALDPKQAHKMHMRQQYEVVAKEENKNQIWVVIGVALIVLRIIFRFLRD
;
A
#
# COMPACT_ATOMS: atom_id res chain seq x y z
N MET A 1 -8.91 -14.78 13.07
CA MET A 1 -7.92 -13.68 13.03
C MET A 1 -7.22 -13.55 14.37
N ASP A 2 -5.91 -13.33 14.34
CA ASP A 2 -5.07 -13.13 15.53
C ASP A 2 -5.43 -11.83 16.28
N LEU A 3 -5.27 -11.82 17.61
CA LEU A 3 -5.57 -10.68 18.49
C LEU A 3 -4.84 -9.39 18.06
N LYS A 4 -3.61 -9.51 17.56
CA LYS A 4 -2.80 -8.37 17.14
C LYS A 4 -3.38 -7.68 15.90
N GLN A 5 -3.82 -8.48 14.92
CA GLN A 5 -4.41 -8.00 13.67
C GLN A 5 -5.78 -7.34 13.93
N ARG A 6 -6.51 -7.84 14.93
CA ARG A 6 -7.76 -7.27 15.42
C ARG A 6 -7.54 -5.88 16.03
N LEU A 7 -6.54 -5.73 16.90
CA LEU A 7 -6.16 -4.42 17.47
C LEU A 7 -5.69 -3.44 16.39
N GLU A 8 -4.91 -3.89 15.42
CA GLU A 8 -4.45 -3.07 14.29
C GLU A 8 -5.62 -2.48 13.50
N SER A 9 -6.64 -3.28 13.21
CA SER A 9 -7.86 -2.82 12.54
C SER A 9 -8.67 -1.87 13.42
N CYS A 10 -8.83 -2.16 14.71
CA CYS A 10 -9.55 -1.29 15.65
C CYS A 10 -8.88 0.09 15.78
N LYS A 11 -7.54 0.15 15.75
CA LYS A 11 -6.79 1.43 15.71
C LYS A 11 -7.08 2.26 14.46
N LYS A 12 -7.58 1.67 13.37
CA LYS A 12 -7.92 2.39 12.14
C LYS A 12 -9.38 2.85 12.10
N CYS A 13 -10.20 2.33 13.01
CA CYS A 13 -11.60 2.68 13.15
C CYS A 13 -11.75 4.01 13.89
N GLN A 14 -12.64 4.87 13.38
CA GLN A 14 -13.05 6.11 14.05
C GLN A 14 -13.90 5.82 15.30
N ASN A 15 -14.63 4.70 15.30
CA ASN A 15 -15.54 4.29 16.37
C ASN A 15 -14.84 3.53 17.51
N ARG A 16 -13.58 3.87 17.78
CA ARG A 16 -12.78 3.28 18.88
C ARG A 16 -12.89 4.15 20.12
N GLU A 17 -13.07 3.51 21.26
CA GLU A 17 -13.15 4.17 22.56
C GLU A 17 -12.32 3.42 23.58
N PHE A 18 -11.75 4.14 24.55
CA PHE A 18 -10.95 3.55 25.62
C PHE A 18 -11.77 3.55 26.90
N SER A 19 -12.06 2.36 27.42
CA SER A 19 -12.74 2.15 28.69
C SER A 19 -11.77 1.51 29.70
N GLU A 20 -12.18 1.40 30.97
CA GLU A 20 -11.39 0.77 32.04
C GLU A 20 -11.01 -0.69 31.73
N PHE A 21 -11.75 -1.35 30.82
CA PHE A 21 -11.50 -2.71 30.36
C PHE A 21 -10.65 -2.80 29.07
N GLY A 22 -10.16 -1.68 28.54
CA GLY A 22 -9.34 -1.61 27.32
C GLY A 22 -10.05 -0.96 26.11
N ILE A 23 -9.66 -1.34 24.90
CA ILE A 23 -10.26 -0.83 23.66
C ILE A 23 -11.65 -1.44 23.47
N VAL A 24 -12.67 -0.60 23.47
CA VAL A 24 -14.07 -0.95 23.20
C VAL A 24 -14.55 -0.25 21.93
N CYS A 25 -15.60 -0.77 21.31
CA CYS A 25 -16.26 -0.08 20.21
C CYS A 25 -17.33 0.87 20.76
N SER A 26 -17.29 2.14 20.37
CA SER A 26 -18.26 3.16 20.83
C SER A 26 -19.70 2.86 20.40
N LEU A 27 -19.88 2.03 19.35
CA LEU A 27 -21.19 1.64 18.85
C LEU A 27 -21.83 0.51 19.66
N SER A 28 -21.03 -0.41 20.19
CA SER A 28 -21.54 -1.61 20.87
C SER A 28 -21.28 -1.59 22.37
N GLY A 29 -20.48 -0.65 22.89
CA GLY A 29 -20.07 -0.56 24.30
C GLY A 29 -19.36 -1.80 24.83
N SER A 30 -18.99 -2.72 23.93
CA SER A 30 -18.53 -4.07 24.24
C SER A 30 -17.19 -4.33 23.57
N LYS A 31 -16.47 -5.31 24.13
CA LYS A 31 -15.21 -5.75 23.53
C LYS A 31 -15.52 -6.27 22.13
N PRO A 32 -14.86 -5.74 21.08
CA PRO A 32 -15.15 -6.15 19.71
C PRO A 32 -14.97 -7.67 19.55
N ASP A 33 -16.07 -8.35 19.24
CA ASP A 33 -16.05 -9.75 18.85
C ASP A 33 -15.59 -9.80 17.39
N PHE A 34 -14.27 -9.81 17.18
CA PHE A 34 -13.71 -9.57 15.85
C PHE A 34 -13.89 -10.80 14.93
N ASN A 35 -15.12 -11.14 14.58
CA ASN A 35 -15.45 -12.09 13.53
C ASN A 35 -15.25 -11.44 12.14
N ASN A 36 -14.01 -11.02 11.83
CA ASN A 36 -13.49 -10.50 10.55
C ASN A 36 -14.23 -9.37 9.81
N SER A 37 -15.42 -8.96 10.24
CA SER A 37 -16.32 -8.06 9.54
C SER A 37 -17.00 -7.16 10.57
N CYS A 38 -16.66 -5.87 10.55
CA CYS A 38 -17.44 -4.86 11.26
C CYS A 38 -18.17 -4.03 10.20
N ALA A 39 -19.49 -4.22 10.09
CA ALA A 39 -20.33 -3.52 9.11
C ALA A 39 -20.31 -1.99 9.33
N SER A 40 -20.03 -1.55 10.56
CA SER A 40 -19.94 -0.14 10.96
C SER A 40 -18.50 0.37 11.06
N PHE A 41 -17.56 -0.31 10.40
CA PHE A 41 -16.17 0.13 10.34
C PHE A 41 -16.06 1.41 9.51
N ALA A 42 -15.90 2.54 10.20
CA ALA A 42 -15.58 3.81 9.58
C ALA A 42 -14.06 4.03 9.65
N LEU A 43 -13.41 4.00 8.47
CA LEU A 43 -11.98 4.28 8.37
C LEU A 43 -11.73 5.78 8.58
N ASP A 44 -10.80 6.12 9.47
CA ASP A 44 -10.45 7.51 9.74
C ASP A 44 -9.90 8.20 8.46
N PRO A 45 -10.44 9.36 8.05
CA PRO A 45 -10.05 10.04 6.80
C PRO A 45 -8.56 10.42 6.75
N LYS A 46 -7.88 10.59 7.89
CA LYS A 46 -6.43 10.83 7.94
C LYS A 46 -5.62 9.61 7.50
N GLN A 47 -6.12 8.40 7.77
CA GLN A 47 -5.45 7.17 7.35
C GLN A 47 -5.70 6.84 5.90
N ALA A 48 -6.90 7.12 5.38
CA ALA A 48 -7.19 7.01 3.96
C ALA A 48 -6.22 7.88 3.14
N HIS A 49 -6.02 9.14 3.54
CA HIS A 49 -5.10 10.05 2.84
C HIS A 49 -3.64 9.53 2.81
N LYS A 50 -3.16 8.95 3.92
CA LYS A 50 -1.81 8.38 4.00
C LYS A 50 -1.63 7.14 3.11
N MET A 51 -2.69 6.36 2.88
CA MET A 51 -2.65 5.20 1.98
C MET A 51 -2.61 5.62 0.51
N HIS A 52 -3.39 6.63 0.11
CA HIS A 52 -3.38 7.15 -1.25
C HIS A 52 -2.01 7.76 -1.63
N MET A 53 -1.38 8.50 -0.71
CA MET A 53 -0.05 9.08 -0.93
C MET A 53 1.04 8.01 -1.15
N ARG A 54 1.00 6.91 -0.38
CA ARG A 54 1.96 5.80 -0.53
C ARG A 54 1.80 5.10 -1.88
N GLN A 55 0.56 4.81 -2.26
CA GLN A 55 0.27 4.19 -3.55
C GLN A 55 0.74 5.06 -4.72
N GLN A 56 0.52 6.38 -4.64
CA GLN A 56 1.01 7.30 -5.67
C GLN A 56 2.54 7.29 -5.77
N TYR A 57 3.27 7.28 -4.65
CA TYR A 57 4.72 7.22 -4.65
C TYR A 57 5.26 5.91 -5.26
N GLU A 58 4.63 4.77 -4.93
CA GLU A 58 4.99 3.46 -5.48
C GLU A 58 4.72 3.36 -6.99
N VAL A 59 3.64 4.00 -7.47
CA VAL A 59 3.32 4.06 -8.90
C VAL A 59 4.34 4.93 -9.64
N VAL A 60 4.65 6.12 -9.13
CA VAL A 60 5.65 7.03 -9.72
C VAL A 60 7.02 6.36 -9.78
N ALA A 61 7.47 5.71 -8.70
CA ALA A 61 8.76 5.02 -8.67
C ALA A 61 8.85 3.86 -9.69
N LYS A 62 7.74 3.14 -9.92
CA LYS A 62 7.69 2.07 -10.94
C LYS A 62 7.71 2.63 -12.36
N GLU A 63 7.00 3.72 -12.62
CA GLU A 63 7.00 4.42 -13.92
C GLU A 63 8.41 4.92 -14.28
N GLU A 64 9.13 5.54 -13.33
CA GLU A 64 10.50 6.00 -13.55
C GLU A 64 11.45 4.83 -13.89
N ASN A 65 11.35 3.74 -13.13
CA ASN A 65 12.20 2.56 -13.34
C ASN A 65 11.94 1.92 -14.72
N LYS A 66 10.67 1.82 -15.13
CA LYS A 66 10.29 1.32 -16.46
C LYS A 66 10.89 2.20 -17.56
N ASN A 67 10.75 3.52 -17.46
CA ASN A 67 11.29 4.43 -18.47
C ASN A 67 12.80 4.33 -18.60
N GLN A 68 13.52 4.26 -17.46
CA GLN A 68 14.97 4.07 -17.48
C GLN A 68 15.38 2.78 -18.19
N ILE A 69 14.67 1.66 -17.95
CA ILE A 69 14.94 0.37 -18.60
C ILE A 69 14.78 0.47 -20.13
N TRP A 70 13.71 1.11 -20.63
CA TRP A 70 13.51 1.28 -22.07
C TRP A 70 14.62 2.11 -22.73
N VAL A 71 15.12 3.14 -22.04
CA VAL A 71 16.25 3.93 -22.53
C VAL A 71 17.52 3.07 -22.62
N VAL A 72 17.83 2.29 -21.59
CA VAL A 72 19.00 1.40 -21.59
C VAL A 72 18.91 0.34 -22.69
N ILE A 73 17.74 -0.28 -22.85
CA ILE A 73 17.49 -1.27 -23.92
C ILE A 73 17.67 -0.61 -25.30
N GLY A 74 17.11 0.59 -25.49
CA GLY A 74 17.26 1.35 -26.74
C GLY A 74 18.73 1.62 -27.09
N VAL A 75 19.51 2.09 -26.12
CA VAL A 75 20.96 2.34 -26.31
C VAL A 75 21.71 1.03 -26.61
N ALA A 76 21.43 -0.05 -25.89
CA ALA A 76 22.08 -1.34 -26.11
C ALA A 76 21.83 -1.89 -27.53
N LEU A 77 20.61 -1.75 -28.05
CA LEU A 77 20.26 -2.17 -29.40
C LEU A 77 20.99 -1.36 -30.48
N ILE A 78 21.17 -0.06 -30.26
CA ILE A 78 21.94 0.80 -31.17
C ILE A 78 23.40 0.35 -31.21
N VAL A 79 24.01 0.11 -30.05
CA VAL A 79 25.41 -0.34 -29.95
C VAL A 79 25.59 -1.71 -30.60
N LEU A 80 24.71 -2.68 -30.31
CA LEU A 80 24.74 -4.00 -30.94
C LEU A 80 24.63 -3.92 -32.46
N ARG A 81 23.77 -3.03 -32.98
CA ARG A 81 23.62 -2.83 -34.42
C ARG A 81 24.89 -2.28 -35.07
N ILE A 82 25.61 -1.38 -34.39
CA ILE A 82 26.88 -0.83 -34.87
C ILE A 82 27.97 -1.92 -34.89
N ILE A 83 28.09 -2.70 -33.82
CA ILE A 83 29.04 -3.82 -33.73
C ILE A 83 28.75 -4.86 -34.81
N PHE A 84 27.48 -5.23 -34.99
CA PHE A 84 27.06 -6.19 -36.02
C PHE A 84 27.36 -5.69 -37.44
N ARG A 85 27.24 -4.38 -37.67
CA ARG A 85 27.61 -3.77 -38.95
C ARG A 85 29.12 -3.86 -39.18
N PHE A 86 29.93 -3.57 -38.17
CA PHE A 86 31.40 -3.66 -38.23
C PHE A 86 31.93 -5.10 -38.35
N LEU A 87 31.19 -6.11 -37.90
CA LEU A 87 31.57 -7.52 -38.04
C LEU A 87 31.23 -8.11 -39.42
N ARG A 88 30.41 -7.42 -40.21
CA ARG A 88 29.93 -7.90 -41.52
C ARG A 88 30.67 -7.26 -42.70
N ASP A 89 31.27 -6.09 -42.50
CA ASP A 89 32.27 -5.50 -43.40
C ASP A 89 33.65 -6.13 -43.14
#